data_AF-A0A554ID81-F1
#
_entry.id   AF-A0A554ID81-F1
#
_cell.length_a   1.000
_cell.length_b   1.000
_cell.length_c   1.000
_cell.angle_alpha   90.00
_cell.angle_beta   90.00
_cell.angle_gamma   90.00
#
_symmetry.space_group_name_H-M   'P 1'
#
loop_
_entity.id
_entity.type
_entity.pdbx_description
1 polymer ?
#
loop_
_entity_poly.entity_id
_entity_poly.type
_entity_poly.pdbx_seq_one_letter_code
_entity_poly.pdbx_strand_id
1 'polypeptide(L)' 'MQLMTKELEARFKEVGCQEENRDPLVIAKYFWPYGGGYWYATEYDPETKIFFGYV' A
#
# COMPACT_ATOMS: atom_id res chain seq x y z
N MET A 1 13.97 -2.41 -11.36
CA MET A 1 13.14 -3.15 -10.38
C MET A 1 11.84 -2.40 -10.23
N GLN A 2 10.70 -3.06 -10.40
CA GLN A 2 9.39 -2.44 -10.25
C GLN A 2 8.77 -2.92 -8.92
N LEU A 3 8.60 -2.02 -7.96
CA LEU A 3 8.09 -2.35 -6.61
C LEU A 3 6.57 -2.58 -6.58
N MET A 4 5.85 -2.03 -7.57
CA MET A 4 4.42 -2.22 -7.77
C MET A 4 4.19 -3.21 -8.91
N THR A 5 3.95 -4.48 -8.58
CA THR A 5 3.68 -5.53 -9.58
C THR A 5 2.19 -5.59 -9.93
N LYS A 6 1.86 -6.31 -11.01
CA LYS A 6 0.46 -6.49 -11.42
C LYS A 6 -0.35 -7.29 -10.39
N GLU A 7 0.30 -8.24 -9.73
CA GLU A 7 -0.29 -9.03 -8.64
C GLU A 7 -0.60 -8.15 -7.44
N LEU A 8 0.30 -7.22 -7.11
CA LEU A 8 0.09 -6.29 -6.01
C LEU A 8 -1.01 -5.27 -6.33
N GLU A 9 -1.02 -4.72 -7.55
CA GLU A 9 -2.08 -3.85 -8.05
C GLU A 9 -3.45 -4.55 -8.02
N ALA A 10 -3.52 -5.82 -8.45
CA ALA A 10 -4.73 -6.62 -8.34
C ALA A 10 -5.18 -6.81 -6.89
N ARG A 11 -4.23 -7.04 -5.96
CA ARG A 11 -4.54 -7.19 -4.54
C ARG A 11 -5.06 -5.89 -3.91
N PHE A 12 -4.45 -4.75 -4.23
CA PHE A 12 -4.95 -3.43 -3.80
C PHE A 12 -6.36 -3.18 -4.31
N LYS A 13 -6.63 -3.49 -5.59
CA LYS A 13 -7.96 -3.36 -6.18
C LYS A 13 -9.00 -4.28 -5.53
N GLU A 14 -8.61 -5.51 -5.18
CA GLU A 14 -9.49 -6.48 -4.51
C GLU A 14 -9.89 -6.02 -3.10
N VAL A 15 -8.95 -5.46 -2.33
CA VAL A 15 -9.22 -4.98 -0.97
C VAL A 15 -9.98 -3.65 -0.99
N GLY A 16 -9.61 -2.72 -1.89
CA GLY A 16 -10.27 -1.43 -2.03
C GLY A 16 -9.99 -0.47 -0.87
N CYS A 17 -10.89 0.51 -0.71
CA CYS A 17 -10.78 1.54 0.32
C CYS A 17 -11.08 0.97 1.71
N GLN A 18 -10.27 1.36 2.69
CA GLN A 18 -10.32 0.89 4.08
C GLN A 18 -10.43 2.07 5.08
N GLU A 19 -10.78 3.28 4.64
CA GLU A 19 -10.84 4.51 5.46
C GLU A 19 -11.70 4.34 6.73
N GLU A 20 -12.83 3.64 6.63
CA GLU A 20 -13.75 3.40 7.74
C GLU A 20 -13.43 2.11 8.54
N ASN A 21 -12.40 1.36 8.13
CA ASN A 21 -11.96 0.15 8.82
C ASN A 21 -10.98 0.51 9.94
N ARG A 22 -11.39 0.25 11.19
CA ARG A 22 -10.56 0.49 12.39
C ARG A 22 -9.32 -0.40 12.47
N ASP A 23 -9.31 -1.51 11.73
CA ASP A 23 -8.18 -2.46 11.66
C ASP A 23 -7.89 -2.78 10.18
N PRO A 24 -7.25 -1.86 9.44
CA PRO A 24 -7.03 -2.01 8.02
C PRO A 24 -5.98 -3.06 7.71
N LEU A 25 -6.22 -3.85 6.67
CA LEU A 25 -5.26 -4.83 6.17
C LEU A 25 -4.07 -4.10 5.53
N VAL A 26 -2.87 -4.38 6.02
CA VAL A 26 -1.63 -4.01 5.34
C VAL A 26 -1.37 -4.97 4.19
N ILE A 27 -1.29 -4.42 2.98
CA ILE A 27 -1.11 -5.19 1.74
C ILE A 27 0.38 -5.30 1.37
N ALA A 28 1.15 -4.23 1.62
CA ALA A 28 2.57 -4.21 1.34
C ALA A 28 3.36 -3.47 2.43
N LYS A 29 4.60 -3.89 2.65
CA LYS A 29 5.57 -3.20 3.50
C LYS A 29 6.73 -2.71 2.65
N TYR A 30 6.85 -1.39 2.48
CA TYR A 30 7.98 -0.75 1.84
C TYR A 30 9.03 -0.35 2.87
N PHE A 31 10.29 -0.28 2.44
CA PHE A 31 11.41 0.12 3.28
C PHE A 31 12.07 1.37 2.73
N TRP A 32 12.56 2.24 3.63
CA TRP A 32 13.39 3.36 3.25
C TRP A 32 14.86 2.94 3.21
N PRO A 33 15.54 2.91 2.05
CA PRO A 33 16.90 2.38 1.96
C PRO A 33 17.95 3.20 2.73
N TYR A 34 17.66 4.45 3.10
CA TYR A 34 18.58 5.34 3.79
C TYR A 34 18.31 5.44 5.31
N GLY A 35 17.43 4.62 5.87
CA GLY A 35 17.10 4.62 7.29
C GLY A 35 16.34 3.38 7.76
N GLY A 36 15.86 3.40 9.00
CA GLY A 36 15.10 2.30 9.60
C GLY A 36 13.58 2.36 9.40
N GLY A 37 13.10 3.34 8.63
CA GLY A 37 11.67 3.58 8.43
C GLY A 37 11.02 2.53 7.53
N TYR A 38 9.79 2.18 7.87
CA TYR A 38 8.94 1.30 7.06
C TYR A 38 7.64 2.01 6.75
N TRP A 39 7.11 1.75 5.56
CA TRP A 39 5.76 2.19 5.20
C TRP A 39 4.88 0.97 4.98
N TYR A 40 3.80 0.89 5.76
CA TYR A 40 2.80 -0.16 5.70
C TYR A 40 1.63 0.33 4.84
N ALA A 41 1.62 -0.04 3.57
CA ALA A 41 0.61 0.38 2.60
C ALA A 41 -0.67 -0.44 2.76
N THR A 42 -1.79 0.26 2.95
CA THR A 42 -3.13 -0.32 3.11
C THR A 42 -3.99 -0.12 1.86
N GLU A 43 -3.77 0.96 1.11
CA GLU A 43 -4.57 1.30 -0.08
C GLU A 43 -3.70 1.89 -1.20
N TYR A 44 -4.21 1.78 -2.42
CA TYR A 44 -3.62 2.37 -3.61
C TYR A 44 -4.72 2.80 -4.58
N ASP A 45 -4.72 4.07 -4.96
CA ASP A 45 -5.59 4.60 -6.01
C ASP A 45 -4.87 4.50 -7.37
N PRO A 46 -5.34 3.66 -8.30
CA PRO A 46 -4.72 3.51 -9.61
C PRO A 46 -4.89 4.72 -10.55
N GLU A 47 -5.89 5.59 -10.30
CA GLU A 47 -6.13 6.78 -11.12
C GLU A 47 -5.13 7.88 -10.77
N THR A 48 -4.99 8.19 -9.48
CA THR A 48 -4.06 9.22 -8.99
C THR A 48 -2.66 8.70 -8.72
N LYS A 49 -2.48 7.38 -8.65
CA LYS A 49 -1.24 6.66 -8.30
C LYS A 49 -0.74 6.98 -6.88
N ILE A 50 -1.66 7.25 -5.96
CA ILE A 50 -1.38 7.58 -4.56
C ILE A 50 -1.54 6.33 -3.70
N PHE A 51 -0.60 6.13 -2.77
CA PHE A 51 -0.71 5.13 -1.71
C PHE A 51 -1.15 5.76 -0.40
N PHE A 52 -1.89 4.98 0.40
CA PHE A 52 -2.24 5.32 1.77
C PHE A 52 -1.74 4.23 2.71
N GLY A 53 -1.51 4.60 3.97
CA GLY A 53 -1.02 3.66 4.97
C GLY A 53 -0.38 4.35 6.17
N TYR A 54 0.39 3.56 6.92
CA TYR A 54 1.04 3.98 8.16
C TYR A 54 2.57 4.03 8.02
N VAL A 55 3.19 5.10 8.51
CA VAL A 55 4.66 5.33 8.48
C VAL A 55 5.18 5.52 9.90
#